data_AF-B4JP38-F1
#
_entry.id   AF-B4JP38-F1
#
_cell.length_a   1.000
_cell.length_b   1.000
_cell.length_c   1.000
_cell.angle_alpha   90.00
_cell.angle_beta   90.00
_cell.angle_gamma   90.00
#
_symmetry.space_group_name_H-M   'P 1'
#
loop_
_entity.id
_entity.type
_entity.pdbx_description
1 polymer ?
#
loop_
_entity_poly.entity_id
_entity_poly.type
_entity_poly.pdbx_seq_one_letter_code
_entity_poly.pdbx_strand_id
1 'polypeptide(L)'
;MQAKLGKKHTSKYGGFPWRQHNYNYDEGIIGLHEEIEHFYRYILPTPSEHAARNKVIQRIENIIRALWPQALVEIFGSFRTGLFLPNSDIDLVVLGFWKQLPLRSLELELLRLDIAEAGTMRVLATAAVPIIKFTDRETKIKVDLSFNMANGVQSAELIKIFKRDYPALGYLVMVLKQFLLQRDLNEVFTAGLSSYSLILLCISFLQLHPRNVFHKNVNLGVLLLEFFELYGLRFNYSQIGVFIQDGGCYKRKEHIATDCRSSQLYIADPLLPGNDVARSSLALVHIKQSFQWAYRVLSQAVNPPNSTSFSSILAKQHPKPSTKPREREMQRKRVGGESKPKPKAELKRYRPSGVVDDC
;
A
#
# COMPACT_ATOMS: atom_id res chain seq x y z
N MET A 1 9.36 5.40 10.54
CA MET A 1 10.70 4.85 10.86
C MET A 1 11.62 5.89 11.50
N GLN A 2 11.71 7.13 10.98
CA GLN A 2 12.52 8.20 11.60
C GLN A 2 12.12 8.53 13.05
N ALA A 3 10.84 8.43 13.43
CA ALA A 3 10.40 8.67 14.81
C ALA A 3 10.85 7.61 15.84
N LYS A 4 11.12 6.36 15.42
CA LYS A 4 11.71 5.31 16.28
C LYS A 4 13.25 5.30 16.23
N LEU A 5 13.85 6.06 15.32
CA LEU A 5 15.30 6.19 15.18
C LEU A 5 15.80 7.34 16.07
N GLY A 6 15.73 7.15 17.39
CA GLY A 6 16.56 7.95 18.28
C GLY A 6 18.03 7.74 17.86
N LYS A 7 18.76 8.84 17.60
CA LYS A 7 20.17 8.83 17.14
C LYS A 7 21.11 7.94 17.98
N LYS A 8 20.71 7.53 19.19
CA LYS A 8 21.46 6.63 20.07
C LYS A 8 21.31 5.12 19.75
N HIS A 9 20.23 4.67 19.11
CA HIS A 9 20.01 3.23 18.85
C HIS A 9 20.58 2.73 17.52
N THR A 10 20.82 3.62 16.55
CA THR A 10 21.37 3.26 15.23
C THR A 10 22.81 2.77 15.30
N SER A 11 23.59 3.25 16.27
CA SER A 11 25.02 2.96 16.42
C SER A 11 25.33 1.58 17.00
N LYS A 12 24.44 0.97 17.81
CA LYS A 12 24.75 -0.27 18.55
C LYS A 12 24.52 -1.57 17.74
N TYR A 13 23.67 -1.55 16.71
CA TYR A 13 23.31 -2.74 15.90
C TYR A 13 23.43 -2.55 14.40
N GLY A 14 24.25 -1.60 13.92
CA GLY A 14 24.45 -1.38 12.49
C GLY A 14 23.16 -1.02 11.72
N GLY A 15 22.16 -0.43 12.39
CA GLY A 15 20.88 -0.05 11.77
C GLY A 15 19.72 -1.04 11.91
N PHE A 16 19.80 -2.08 12.76
CA PHE A 16 18.74 -3.09 12.95
C PHE A 16 18.11 -3.05 14.36
N PRO A 17 17.20 -2.09 14.64
CA PRO A 17 16.70 -1.85 16.00
C PRO A 17 15.79 -2.96 16.56
N TRP A 18 15.33 -3.88 15.72
CA TRP A 18 14.55 -5.04 16.17
C TRP A 18 15.43 -6.16 16.76
N ARG A 19 16.75 -6.14 16.53
CA ARG A 19 17.63 -7.16 17.12
C ARG A 19 17.77 -6.94 18.62
N GLN A 20 17.56 -7.99 19.40
CA GLN A 20 17.62 -7.92 20.85
C GLN A 20 19.06 -7.89 21.36
N HIS A 21 19.28 -7.19 22.48
CA HIS A 21 20.59 -7.18 23.13
C HIS A 21 20.87 -8.55 23.74
N ASN A 22 22.08 -9.08 23.53
CA ASN A 22 22.53 -10.37 24.06
C ASN A 22 21.68 -11.58 23.60
N TYR A 23 20.94 -11.44 22.50
CA TYR A 23 20.27 -12.56 21.86
C TYR A 23 21.16 -13.12 20.75
N ASN A 24 21.55 -14.38 20.89
CA ASN A 24 22.28 -15.10 19.86
C ASN A 24 21.26 -15.78 18.95
N TYR A 25 21.13 -15.26 17.73
CA TYR A 25 20.29 -15.85 16.71
C TYR A 25 20.93 -17.14 16.22
N ASP A 26 20.13 -18.17 16.02
CA ASP A 26 20.59 -19.41 15.41
C ASP A 26 21.07 -19.18 13.97
N GLU A 27 21.84 -20.11 13.44
CA GLU A 27 22.27 -20.03 12.05
C GLU A 27 21.16 -20.41 11.07
N GLY A 28 21.31 -19.93 9.84
CA GLY A 28 20.47 -20.34 8.72
C GLY A 28 19.00 -19.99 8.88
N ILE A 29 18.14 -20.98 8.62
CA ILE A 29 16.69 -20.79 8.53
C ILE A 29 16.02 -20.57 9.89
N ILE A 30 16.62 -21.08 10.97
CA ILE A 30 16.12 -20.88 12.34
C ILE A 30 16.36 -19.44 12.77
N GLY A 31 17.56 -18.90 12.56
CA GLY A 31 17.85 -17.48 12.81
C GLY A 31 16.94 -16.52 12.05
N LEU A 32 16.61 -16.84 10.80
CA LEU A 32 15.65 -16.05 10.03
C LEU A 32 14.25 -16.06 10.66
N HIS A 33 13.79 -17.21 11.15
CA HIS A 33 12.51 -17.31 11.84
C HIS A 33 12.48 -16.41 13.10
N GLU A 34 13.50 -16.50 13.94
CA GLU A 34 13.64 -15.69 15.15
C GLU A 34 13.73 -14.19 14.81
N GLU A 35 14.46 -13.83 13.76
CA GLU A 35 14.59 -12.44 13.32
C GLU A 35 13.24 -11.87 12.87
N ILE A 36 12.42 -12.67 12.17
CA ILE A 36 11.06 -12.28 11.78
C ILE A 36 10.18 -12.06 13.01
N GLU A 37 10.27 -12.92 14.03
CA GLU A 37 9.51 -12.73 15.27
C GLU A 37 9.88 -11.42 15.97
N HIS A 38 11.19 -11.15 16.10
CA HIS A 38 11.68 -9.93 16.74
C HIS A 38 11.34 -8.68 15.94
N PHE A 39 11.44 -8.74 14.62
CA PHE A 39 10.98 -7.68 13.74
C PHE A 39 9.48 -7.41 13.93
N TYR A 40 8.65 -8.44 13.92
CA TYR A 40 7.21 -8.31 14.11
C TYR A 40 6.87 -7.70 15.47
N ARG A 41 7.49 -8.14 16.56
CA ARG A 41 7.28 -7.54 17.90
C ARG A 41 7.68 -6.07 17.93
N TYR A 42 8.79 -5.70 17.28
CA TYR A 42 9.32 -4.33 17.26
C TYR A 42 8.43 -3.33 16.51
N ILE A 43 7.84 -3.75 15.39
CA ILE A 43 7.00 -2.89 14.55
C ILE A 43 5.56 -2.77 15.04
N LEU A 44 5.10 -3.64 15.94
CA LEU A 44 3.79 -3.48 16.55
C LEU A 44 3.67 -2.10 17.22
N PRO A 45 2.47 -1.49 17.17
CA PRO A 45 2.22 -0.23 17.85
C PRO A 45 2.38 -0.40 19.35
N THR A 46 3.08 0.54 19.98
CA THR A 46 3.08 0.67 21.44
C THR A 46 1.72 1.16 21.94
N PRO A 47 1.38 0.96 23.23
CA PRO A 47 0.15 1.50 23.81
C PRO A 47 0.01 3.02 23.62
N SER A 48 1.11 3.76 23.76
CA SER A 48 1.14 5.22 23.53
C SER A 48 0.88 5.60 22.08
N GLU A 49 1.48 4.87 21.11
CA GLU A 49 1.22 5.08 19.68
C GLU A 49 -0.22 4.70 19.29
N HIS A 50 -0.82 3.72 19.97
CA HIS A 50 -2.23 3.37 19.79
C HIS A 50 -3.15 4.45 20.38
N ALA A 51 -2.86 4.93 21.59
CA ALA A 51 -3.60 6.01 22.22
C ALA A 51 -3.55 7.32 21.40
N ALA A 52 -2.39 7.66 20.83
CA ALA A 52 -2.25 8.81 19.94
C ALA A 52 -3.16 8.72 18.71
N ARG A 53 -3.22 7.53 18.06
CA ARG A 53 -4.14 7.29 16.93
C ARG A 53 -5.61 7.43 17.35
N ASN A 54 -5.99 6.84 18.48
CA ASN A 54 -7.36 6.93 18.99
C ASN A 54 -7.75 8.39 19.31
N LYS A 55 -6.82 9.20 19.83
CA LYS A 55 -7.06 10.63 20.06
C LYS A 55 -7.36 11.38 18.75
N VAL A 56 -6.61 11.10 17.68
CA VAL A 56 -6.86 11.68 16.35
C VAL A 56 -8.24 11.26 15.83
N ILE A 57 -8.57 9.97 15.92
CA ILE A 57 -9.85 9.43 15.48
C ILE A 57 -11.01 10.09 16.22
N GLN A 58 -10.95 10.16 17.56
CA GLN A 58 -11.99 10.78 18.38
C GLN A 58 -12.19 12.27 18.05
N ARG A 59 -11.10 13.00 17.84
CA ARG A 59 -11.20 14.42 17.46
C ARG A 59 -11.89 14.60 16.11
N ILE A 60 -11.51 13.81 15.10
CA ILE A 60 -12.13 13.85 13.77
C ILE A 60 -13.60 13.43 13.84
N GLU A 61 -13.91 12.37 14.61
CA GLU A 61 -15.27 11.90 14.81
C GLU A 61 -16.17 12.96 15.45
N ASN A 62 -15.67 13.68 16.46
CA ASN A 62 -16.41 14.78 17.09
C ASN A 62 -16.70 15.92 16.10
N ILE A 63 -15.75 16.26 15.22
CA ILE A 63 -15.94 17.28 14.18
C ILE A 63 -17.01 16.84 13.19
N ILE A 64 -16.92 15.59 12.73
CA ILE A 64 -17.88 15.03 11.78
C ILE A 64 -19.28 14.99 12.38
N ARG A 65 -19.44 14.55 13.63
CA ARG A 65 -20.73 14.52 14.32
C ARG A 65 -21.30 15.92 14.58
N ALA A 66 -20.44 16.92 14.79
CA ALA A 66 -20.88 18.31 14.91
C ALA A 66 -21.42 18.87 13.58
N LEU A 67 -20.80 18.52 12.45
CA LEU A 67 -21.29 18.88 11.12
C LEU A 67 -22.53 18.08 10.71
N TRP A 68 -22.52 16.77 10.98
CA TRP A 68 -23.51 15.79 10.56
C TRP A 68 -23.81 14.81 11.69
N PRO A 69 -24.80 15.11 12.56
CA PRO A 69 -25.11 14.28 13.74
C PRO A 69 -25.49 12.83 13.44
N GLN A 70 -26.02 12.57 12.25
CA GLN A 70 -26.43 11.24 11.79
C GLN A 70 -25.32 10.47 11.06
N ALA A 71 -24.15 11.09 10.85
CA ALA A 71 -23.03 10.43 10.19
C ALA A 71 -22.32 9.48 11.16
N LEU A 72 -21.93 8.32 10.64
CA LEU A 72 -21.11 7.34 11.35
C LEU A 72 -19.66 7.43 10.84
N VAL A 73 -18.70 7.37 11.75
CA VAL A 73 -17.28 7.33 11.41
C VAL A 73 -16.75 5.95 11.77
N GLU A 74 -16.24 5.25 10.76
CA GLU A 74 -15.65 3.93 10.93
C GLU A 74 -14.17 3.97 10.56
N ILE A 75 -13.36 3.27 11.34
CA ILE A 75 -11.97 2.99 11.00
C ILE A 75 -11.97 1.97 9.88
N PHE A 76 -11.14 2.21 8.86
CA PHE A 76 -10.93 1.26 7.78
C PHE A 76 -9.48 0.79 7.62
N GLY A 77 -9.26 -0.14 6.69
CA GLY A 77 -7.93 -0.51 6.19
C GLY A 77 -7.01 -1.20 7.21
N SER A 78 -5.75 -0.79 7.19
CA SER A 78 -4.66 -1.46 7.90
C SER A 78 -4.80 -1.36 9.43
N PHE A 79 -5.40 -0.26 9.92
CA PHE A 79 -5.62 -0.06 11.36
C PHE A 79 -6.69 -1.03 11.89
N ARG A 80 -7.80 -1.23 11.18
CA ARG A 80 -8.88 -2.13 11.59
C ARG A 80 -8.46 -3.60 11.65
N THR A 81 -7.55 -4.02 10.78
CA THR A 81 -7.00 -5.40 10.74
C THR A 81 -5.85 -5.62 11.73
N GLY A 82 -5.29 -4.55 12.29
CA GLY A 82 -4.07 -4.60 13.09
C GLY A 82 -2.83 -5.03 12.29
N LEU A 83 -2.82 -4.79 10.97
CA LEU A 83 -1.73 -5.09 10.05
C LEU A 83 -1.18 -3.80 9.43
N PHE A 84 -0.83 -2.84 10.28
CA PHE A 84 -0.33 -1.53 9.87
C PHE A 84 1.11 -1.31 10.33
N LEU A 85 1.92 -0.66 9.48
CA LEU A 85 3.28 -0.28 9.84
C LEU A 85 3.25 0.97 10.74
N PRO A 86 4.30 1.24 11.54
CA PRO A 86 4.32 2.40 12.43
C PRO A 86 4.07 3.75 11.75
N ASN A 87 4.38 3.86 10.46
CA ASN A 87 4.20 5.05 9.63
C ASN A 87 2.98 4.96 8.70
N SER A 88 2.12 3.96 8.85
CA SER A 88 0.87 3.84 8.09
C SER A 88 -0.11 4.93 8.49
N ASP A 89 -0.88 5.35 7.49
CA ASP A 89 -1.92 6.35 7.59
C ASP A 89 -3.12 5.80 8.38
N ILE A 90 -3.91 6.68 9.00
CA ILE A 90 -5.22 6.33 9.56
C ILE A 90 -6.24 6.47 8.43
N ASP A 91 -6.81 5.35 8.00
CA ASP A 91 -7.91 5.31 7.05
C ASP A 91 -9.24 5.43 7.80
N LEU A 92 -10.03 6.45 7.49
CA LEU A 92 -11.37 6.68 8.03
C LEU A 92 -12.39 6.70 6.90
N VAL A 93 -13.57 6.13 7.16
CA VAL A 93 -14.73 6.25 6.29
C VAL A 93 -15.87 6.93 7.03
N VAL A 94 -16.44 7.93 6.37
CA VAL A 94 -17.62 8.65 6.85
C VAL A 94 -18.84 8.10 6.11
N LEU A 95 -19.76 7.52 6.86
CA LEU A 95 -20.98 6.90 6.36
C LEU A 95 -22.17 7.80 6.66
N GLY A 96 -23.02 8.01 5.66
CA GLY A 96 -24.18 8.87 5.79
C GLY A 96 -24.90 9.08 4.47
N PHE A 97 -25.98 9.84 4.53
CA PHE A 97 -26.87 10.04 3.40
C PHE A 97 -26.62 11.42 2.77
N TRP A 98 -25.93 11.44 1.64
CA TRP A 98 -25.66 12.67 0.89
C TRP A 98 -26.05 12.52 -0.57
N LYS A 99 -26.74 13.54 -1.12
CA LYS A 99 -26.99 13.64 -2.56
C LYS A 99 -25.70 13.92 -3.35
N GLN A 100 -24.79 14.69 -2.76
CA GLN A 100 -23.45 14.99 -3.27
C GLN A 100 -22.47 14.92 -2.10
N LEU A 101 -21.28 14.33 -2.33
CA LEU A 101 -20.30 14.10 -1.26
C LEU A 101 -19.79 15.44 -0.70
N PRO A 102 -19.89 15.68 0.63
CA PRO A 102 -19.60 16.98 1.22
C PRO A 102 -18.11 17.18 1.53
N LEU A 103 -17.23 16.80 0.60
CA LEU A 103 -15.77 16.85 0.77
C LEU A 103 -15.29 18.25 1.15
N ARG A 104 -15.81 19.28 0.47
CA ARG A 104 -15.42 20.67 0.70
C ARG A 104 -15.87 21.19 2.07
N SER A 105 -17.05 20.78 2.54
CA SER A 105 -17.55 21.18 3.85
C SER A 105 -16.67 20.62 4.97
N LEU A 106 -16.28 19.35 4.86
CA LEU A 106 -15.37 18.73 5.82
C LEU A 106 -13.98 19.37 5.76
N GLU A 107 -13.47 19.62 4.55
CA GLU A 107 -12.19 20.31 4.34
C GLU A 107 -12.14 21.69 5.02
N LEU A 108 -13.17 22.52 4.82
CA LEU A 108 -13.25 23.85 5.41
C LEU A 108 -13.29 23.80 6.94
N GLU A 109 -14.03 22.85 7.51
CA GLU A 109 -14.13 22.71 8.96
C GLU A 109 -12.82 22.22 9.58
N LEU A 110 -12.13 21.26 8.93
CA LEU A 110 -10.81 20.79 9.36
C LEU A 110 -9.77 21.93 9.34
N LEU A 111 -9.85 22.83 8.36
CA LEU A 111 -9.02 24.05 8.32
C LEU A 111 -9.39 25.04 9.40
N ARG A 112 -10.68 25.30 9.60
CA ARG A 112 -11.19 26.26 10.60
C ARG A 112 -10.74 25.88 12.01
N LEU A 113 -10.72 24.57 12.29
CA LEU A 113 -10.31 24.00 13.58
C LEU A 113 -8.81 23.70 13.67
N ASP A 114 -8.03 24.08 12.66
CA ASP A 114 -6.57 23.99 12.63
C ASP A 114 -6.02 22.55 12.84
N ILE A 115 -6.80 21.54 12.45
CA ILE A 115 -6.50 20.12 12.68
C ILE A 115 -5.32 19.64 11.85
N ALA A 116 -5.23 20.11 10.62
CA ALA A 116 -4.17 19.72 9.70
C ALA A 116 -2.90 20.55 9.89
N GLU A 117 -1.75 19.90 9.75
CA GLU A 117 -0.48 20.57 9.56
C GLU A 117 -0.51 21.42 8.27
N ALA A 118 0.00 22.64 8.37
CA ALA A 118 -0.06 23.63 7.30
C ALA A 118 0.50 23.07 5.98
N GLY A 119 -0.27 23.24 4.89
CA GLY A 119 0.14 22.80 3.56
C GLY A 119 0.04 21.30 3.28
N THR A 120 -0.35 20.46 4.24
CA THR A 120 -0.46 19.00 4.04
C THR A 120 -1.82 18.53 3.51
N MET A 121 -2.89 19.30 3.76
CA MET A 121 -4.24 18.90 3.39
C MET A 121 -4.48 18.93 1.88
N ARG A 122 -5.07 17.87 1.33
CA ARG A 122 -5.38 17.69 -0.10
C ARG A 122 -6.72 16.99 -0.28
N VAL A 123 -7.57 17.50 -1.17
CA VAL A 123 -8.81 16.84 -1.58
C VAL A 123 -8.61 16.22 -2.96
N LEU A 124 -8.76 14.90 -3.05
CA LEU A 124 -8.65 14.11 -4.27
C LEU A 124 -10.05 13.76 -4.78
N ALA A 125 -10.82 14.76 -5.21
CA ALA A 125 -12.24 14.59 -5.54
C ALA A 125 -12.50 13.78 -6.83
N THR A 126 -11.53 13.71 -7.74
CA THR A 126 -11.69 13.09 -9.07
C THR A 126 -11.17 11.64 -9.15
N ALA A 127 -10.62 11.11 -8.05
CA ALA A 127 -10.21 9.72 -8.00
C ALA A 127 -11.44 8.78 -7.97
N ALA A 128 -11.22 7.51 -8.33
CA ALA A 128 -12.28 6.49 -8.27
C ALA A 128 -12.94 6.39 -6.88
N VAL A 129 -12.17 6.69 -5.83
CA VAL A 129 -12.66 6.91 -4.47
C VAL A 129 -12.22 8.33 -4.05
N PRO A 130 -13.16 9.28 -3.89
CA PRO A 130 -12.85 10.62 -3.40
C PRO A 130 -12.34 10.60 -1.96
N ILE A 131 -11.17 11.19 -1.72
CA ILE A 131 -10.48 11.15 -0.41
C ILE A 131 -9.98 12.55 -0.01
N ILE A 132 -10.08 12.89 1.27
CA ILE A 132 -9.37 14.01 1.89
C ILE A 132 -8.15 13.46 2.63
N LYS A 133 -6.95 13.88 2.23
CA LYS A 133 -5.69 13.47 2.87
C LYS A 133 -5.11 14.63 3.64
N PHE A 134 -4.59 14.42 4.84
CA PHE A 134 -3.82 15.42 5.58
C PHE A 134 -2.90 14.78 6.62
N THR A 135 -2.01 15.58 7.20
CA THR A 135 -1.24 15.17 8.39
C THR A 135 -1.78 15.90 9.60
N ASP A 136 -2.12 15.16 10.65
CA ASP A 136 -2.60 15.70 11.90
C ASP A 136 -1.54 16.59 12.55
N ARG A 137 -1.93 17.82 12.92
CA ARG A 137 -1.00 18.84 13.44
C ARG A 137 -0.31 18.41 14.74
N GLU A 138 -1.07 17.85 15.68
CA GLU A 138 -0.58 17.48 17.01
C GLU A 138 0.29 16.23 17.00
N THR A 139 -0.20 15.17 16.35
CA THR A 139 0.43 13.84 16.42
C THR A 139 1.35 13.53 15.25
N LYS A 140 1.30 14.34 14.18
CA LYS A 140 1.99 14.11 12.90
C LYS A 140 1.60 12.80 12.20
N ILE A 141 0.45 12.23 12.58
CA ILE A 141 -0.11 11.03 11.97
C ILE A 141 -0.85 11.43 10.70
N LYS A 142 -0.59 10.73 9.60
CA LYS A 142 -1.30 10.95 8.34
C LYS A 142 -2.70 10.34 8.41
N VAL A 143 -3.66 11.00 7.78
CA VAL A 143 -5.07 10.63 7.79
C VAL A 143 -5.62 10.70 6.37
N ASP A 144 -6.31 9.63 5.98
CA ASP A 144 -7.07 9.52 4.75
C ASP A 144 -8.56 9.37 5.09
N LEU A 145 -9.38 10.34 4.70
CA LEU A 145 -10.84 10.36 4.92
C LEU A 145 -11.59 10.12 3.62
N SER A 146 -12.40 9.06 3.57
CA SER A 146 -13.26 8.72 2.45
C SER A 146 -14.75 8.78 2.86
N PHE A 147 -15.64 8.83 1.87
CA PHE A 147 -17.09 8.80 2.11
C PHE A 147 -17.71 7.55 1.48
N ASN A 148 -18.67 6.93 2.19
CA ASN A 148 -19.52 5.85 1.68
C ASN A 148 -18.79 4.60 1.15
N MET A 149 -17.59 4.32 1.65
CA MET A 149 -16.81 3.11 1.33
C MET A 149 -17.10 1.96 2.30
N ALA A 150 -18.34 1.47 2.33
CA ALA A 150 -18.79 0.46 3.30
C ALA A 150 -18.10 -0.93 3.14
N ASN A 151 -17.76 -1.32 1.90
CA ASN A 151 -17.17 -2.64 1.58
C ASN A 151 -15.87 -2.94 2.33
N GLY A 152 -15.19 -1.87 2.74
CA GLY A 152 -14.01 -2.01 3.54
C GLY A 152 -14.28 -2.83 4.80
N VAL A 153 -15.27 -2.44 5.61
CA VAL A 153 -15.56 -3.00 6.93
C VAL A 153 -15.58 -4.54 6.88
N GLN A 154 -16.24 -5.08 5.85
CA GLN A 154 -16.34 -6.52 5.58
C GLN A 154 -14.97 -7.15 5.23
N SER A 155 -14.15 -6.47 4.42
CA SER A 155 -12.80 -6.92 4.10
C SER A 155 -11.95 -7.05 5.37
N ALA A 156 -12.04 -6.10 6.29
CA ALA A 156 -11.28 -6.15 7.53
C ALA A 156 -11.72 -7.32 8.44
N GLU A 157 -13.02 -7.61 8.53
CA GLU A 157 -13.50 -8.77 9.28
C GLU A 157 -13.05 -10.09 8.64
N LEU A 158 -13.09 -10.19 7.31
CA LEU A 158 -12.55 -11.34 6.58
C LEU A 158 -11.06 -11.55 6.89
N ILE A 159 -10.25 -10.48 6.86
CA ILE A 159 -8.82 -10.56 7.20
C ILE A 159 -8.60 -10.99 8.66
N LYS A 160 -9.45 -10.55 9.60
CA LYS A 160 -9.37 -10.99 11.00
C LYS A 160 -9.62 -12.49 11.14
N ILE A 161 -10.58 -13.04 10.40
CA ILE A 161 -10.85 -14.50 10.37
C ILE A 161 -9.60 -15.24 9.88
N PHE A 162 -9.04 -14.85 8.73
CA PHE A 162 -7.82 -15.47 8.21
C PHE A 162 -6.61 -15.32 9.14
N LYS A 163 -6.48 -14.20 9.84
CA LYS A 163 -5.40 -14.00 10.82
C LYS A 163 -5.54 -14.92 12.03
N ARG A 164 -6.77 -15.24 12.43
CA ARG A 164 -7.04 -16.24 13.48
C ARG A 164 -6.70 -17.64 12.98
N ASP A 165 -7.14 -17.97 11.77
CA ASP A 165 -7.01 -19.32 11.21
C ASP A 165 -5.57 -19.63 10.72
N TYR A 166 -4.80 -18.60 10.38
CA TYR A 166 -3.39 -18.70 9.99
C TYR A 166 -2.49 -17.80 10.84
N PRO A 167 -1.93 -18.31 11.96
CA PRO A 167 -1.10 -17.51 12.88
C PRO A 167 0.11 -16.83 12.24
N ALA A 168 0.69 -17.42 11.18
CA ALA A 168 1.82 -16.87 10.45
C ALA A 168 1.48 -15.65 9.57
N LEU A 169 0.19 -15.42 9.26
CA LEU A 169 -0.25 -14.38 8.32
C LEU A 169 0.24 -13.00 8.73
N GLY A 170 0.11 -12.66 10.02
CA GLY A 170 0.54 -11.35 10.53
C GLY A 170 2.03 -11.10 10.33
N TYR A 171 2.86 -12.10 10.63
CA TYR A 171 4.31 -12.01 10.48
C TYR A 171 4.71 -11.80 9.02
N LEU A 172 4.19 -12.64 8.11
CA LEU A 172 4.50 -12.55 6.68
C LEU A 172 4.05 -11.22 6.08
N VAL A 173 2.81 -10.82 6.34
CA VAL A 173 2.27 -9.55 5.81
C VAL A 173 3.13 -8.38 6.26
N MET A 174 3.54 -8.33 7.52
CA MET A 174 4.30 -7.19 8.02
C MET A 174 5.72 -7.11 7.45
N VAL A 175 6.41 -8.25 7.30
CA VAL A 175 7.71 -8.31 6.62
C VAL A 175 7.58 -7.88 5.17
N LEU A 176 6.58 -8.42 4.45
CA LEU A 176 6.37 -8.13 3.03
C LEU A 176 5.92 -6.69 2.80
N LYS A 177 5.09 -6.13 3.68
CA LYS A 177 4.71 -4.71 3.64
C LYS A 177 5.93 -3.82 3.78
N GLN A 178 6.79 -4.08 4.77
CA GLN A 178 8.03 -3.34 4.96
C GLN A 178 8.97 -3.49 3.75
N PHE A 179 9.08 -4.70 3.21
CA PHE A 179 9.89 -5.02 2.05
C PHE A 179 9.48 -4.22 0.80
N LEU A 180 8.18 -4.15 0.51
CA LEU A 180 7.63 -3.38 -0.61
C LEU A 180 7.74 -1.86 -0.36
N LEU A 181 7.48 -1.42 0.87
CA LEU A 181 7.59 -0.01 1.26
C LEU A 181 9.00 0.53 1.02
N GLN A 182 10.04 -0.21 1.40
CA GLN A 182 11.42 0.21 1.17
C GLN A 182 11.79 0.40 -0.31
N ARG A 183 11.00 -0.18 -1.22
CA ARG A 183 11.20 -0.16 -2.67
C ARG A 183 10.20 0.73 -3.39
N ASP A 184 9.35 1.46 -2.66
CA ASP A 184 8.29 2.31 -3.19
C ASP A 184 7.27 1.52 -4.07
N LEU A 185 7.07 0.22 -3.74
CA LEU A 185 6.19 -0.74 -4.43
C LEU A 185 4.91 -1.08 -3.63
N ASN A 186 4.62 -0.34 -2.56
CA ASN A 186 3.47 -0.58 -1.66
C ASN A 186 2.25 0.31 -1.93
N GLU A 187 2.31 1.16 -2.96
CA GLU A 187 1.26 2.13 -3.28
C GLU A 187 0.72 1.90 -4.69
N VAL A 188 -0.60 1.88 -4.83
CA VAL A 188 -1.26 1.73 -6.14
C VAL A 188 -1.03 2.97 -7.00
N PHE A 189 -0.84 4.15 -6.39
CA PHE A 189 -0.55 5.38 -7.10
C PHE A 189 0.76 5.30 -7.92
N THR A 190 1.76 4.58 -7.41
CA THR A 190 3.01 4.28 -8.14
C THR A 190 2.94 2.95 -8.90
N ALA A 191 1.72 2.41 -9.08
CA ALA A 191 1.42 1.12 -9.69
C ALA A 191 1.96 -0.11 -8.93
N GLY A 192 2.32 0.04 -7.66
CA GLY A 192 2.70 -1.06 -6.76
C GLY A 192 1.51 -1.91 -6.30
N LEU A 193 1.78 -2.83 -5.36
CA LEU A 193 0.73 -3.66 -4.75
C LEU A 193 0.00 -2.90 -3.65
N SER A 194 -1.32 -2.95 -3.68
CA SER A 194 -2.12 -2.48 -2.54
C SER A 194 -1.90 -3.38 -1.32
N SER A 195 -2.13 -2.84 -0.12
CA SER A 195 -2.11 -3.63 1.12
C SER A 195 -3.08 -4.82 1.08
N TYR A 196 -4.26 -4.65 0.49
CA TYR A 196 -5.26 -5.71 0.41
C TYR A 196 -4.82 -6.82 -0.55
N SER A 197 -4.34 -6.46 -1.75
CA SER A 197 -3.79 -7.41 -2.73
C SER A 197 -2.64 -8.24 -2.13
N LEU A 198 -1.72 -7.61 -1.40
CA LEU A 198 -0.63 -8.31 -0.72
C LEU A 198 -1.14 -9.30 0.33
N ILE A 199 -2.11 -8.90 1.16
CA ILE A 199 -2.68 -9.77 2.20
C ILE A 199 -3.36 -11.00 1.54
N LEU A 200 -4.09 -10.80 0.44
CA LEU A 200 -4.74 -11.89 -0.28
C LEU A 200 -3.74 -12.86 -0.93
N LEU A 201 -2.61 -12.37 -1.44
CA LEU A 201 -1.50 -13.24 -1.87
C LEU A 201 -0.94 -14.06 -0.71
N CYS A 202 -0.76 -13.44 0.47
CA CYS A 202 -0.29 -14.17 1.65
C CYS A 202 -1.30 -15.24 2.10
N ILE A 203 -2.60 -14.93 2.09
CA ILE A 203 -3.66 -15.89 2.42
C ILE A 203 -3.65 -17.05 1.43
N SER A 204 -3.64 -16.77 0.13
CA SER A 204 -3.60 -17.80 -0.90
C SER A 204 -2.37 -18.71 -0.76
N PHE A 205 -1.20 -18.12 -0.50
CA PHE A 205 0.03 -18.87 -0.24
C PHE A 205 -0.12 -19.81 0.95
N LEU A 206 -0.66 -19.34 2.07
CA LEU A 206 -0.83 -20.15 3.29
C LEU A 206 -1.90 -21.24 3.12
N GLN A 207 -3.01 -20.93 2.46
CA GLN A 207 -4.09 -21.86 2.14
C GLN A 207 -3.62 -23.03 1.29
N LEU A 208 -2.83 -22.74 0.25
CA LEU A 208 -2.38 -23.73 -0.73
C LEU A 208 -1.00 -24.32 -0.39
N HIS A 209 -0.49 -24.04 0.81
CA HIS A 209 0.82 -24.52 1.22
C HIS A 209 0.79 -26.05 1.48
N PRO A 210 1.66 -26.87 0.84
CA PRO A 210 1.61 -28.34 0.93
C PRO A 210 1.72 -28.90 2.36
N ARG A 211 2.38 -28.16 3.26
CA ARG A 211 2.61 -28.57 4.66
C ARG A 211 1.53 -28.15 5.65
N ASN A 212 0.33 -27.76 5.21
CA ASN A 212 -0.82 -27.51 6.10
C ASN A 212 -0.49 -26.57 7.28
N VAL A 213 -0.22 -25.30 6.98
CA VAL A 213 0.45 -24.33 7.86
C VAL A 213 -0.52 -23.52 8.74
N PHE A 214 -1.65 -24.10 9.13
CA PHE A 214 -2.67 -23.45 9.98
C PHE A 214 -2.31 -23.44 11.48
N HIS A 215 -1.25 -24.14 11.89
CA HIS A 215 -0.82 -24.23 13.29
C HIS A 215 0.27 -23.20 13.65
N LYS A 216 0.51 -22.99 14.95
CA LYS A 216 1.44 -21.96 15.45
C LYS A 216 2.92 -22.30 15.28
N ASN A 217 3.28 -23.58 15.22
CA ASN A 217 4.67 -24.06 15.23
C ASN A 217 5.31 -24.10 13.82
N VAL A 218 4.87 -23.23 12.93
CA VAL A 218 5.40 -23.14 11.56
C VAL A 218 6.66 -22.29 11.53
N ASN A 219 7.65 -22.68 10.73
CA ASN A 219 8.87 -21.90 10.58
C ASN A 219 8.65 -20.71 9.62
N LEU A 220 8.62 -19.50 10.18
CA LEU A 220 8.38 -18.26 9.44
C LEU A 220 9.46 -17.97 8.38
N GLY A 221 10.71 -18.37 8.62
CA GLY A 221 11.79 -18.19 7.65
C GLY A 221 11.58 -19.03 6.39
N VAL A 222 11.16 -20.29 6.58
CA VAL A 222 10.79 -21.18 5.47
C VAL A 222 9.62 -20.60 4.68
N LEU A 223 8.55 -20.19 5.37
CA LEU A 223 7.38 -19.61 4.72
C LEU A 223 7.70 -18.34 3.93
N LEU A 224 8.56 -17.47 4.46
CA LEU A 224 8.98 -16.26 3.76
C LEU A 224 9.79 -16.59 2.49
N LEU A 225 10.72 -17.55 2.57
CA LEU A 225 11.50 -18.01 1.42
C LEU A 225 10.60 -18.61 0.34
N GLU A 226 9.69 -19.51 0.71
CA GLU A 226 8.79 -20.15 -0.24
C GLU A 226 7.76 -19.18 -0.83
N PHE A 227 7.34 -18.17 -0.08
CA PHE A 227 6.53 -17.08 -0.64
C PHE A 227 7.29 -16.36 -1.76
N PHE A 228 8.56 -15.98 -1.51
CA PHE A 228 9.38 -15.34 -2.53
C PHE A 228 9.74 -16.29 -3.67
N GLU A 229 9.90 -17.59 -3.43
CA GLU A 229 10.09 -18.58 -4.50
C GLU A 229 8.85 -18.64 -5.39
N LEU A 230 7.67 -18.82 -4.79
CA LEU A 230 6.43 -18.94 -5.51
C LEU A 230 6.18 -17.70 -6.36
N TYR A 231 6.08 -16.53 -5.73
CA TYR A 231 5.71 -15.30 -6.43
C TYR A 231 6.87 -14.61 -7.16
N GLY A 232 8.13 -14.95 -6.85
CA GLY A 232 9.29 -14.44 -7.57
C GLY A 232 9.66 -15.29 -8.80
N LEU A 233 9.51 -16.62 -8.71
CA LEU A 233 10.06 -17.55 -9.71
C LEU A 233 9.01 -18.43 -10.38
N ARG A 234 8.08 -19.02 -9.62
CA ARG A 234 7.25 -20.13 -10.09
C ARG A 234 5.87 -19.70 -10.62
N PHE A 235 5.28 -18.65 -10.04
CA PHE A 235 3.90 -18.27 -10.29
C PHE A 235 3.72 -17.75 -11.73
N ASN A 236 2.80 -18.37 -12.46
CA ASN A 236 2.50 -18.00 -13.83
C ASN A 236 1.47 -16.86 -13.87
N TYR A 237 1.97 -15.65 -13.68
CA TYR A 237 1.15 -14.44 -13.67
C TYR A 237 0.35 -14.20 -14.96
N SER A 238 0.81 -14.66 -16.13
CA SER A 238 0.10 -14.41 -17.38
C SER A 238 -1.15 -15.26 -17.49
N GLN A 239 -1.12 -16.51 -17.01
CA GLN A 239 -2.21 -17.47 -17.19
C GLN A 239 -3.06 -17.71 -15.95
N ILE A 240 -2.56 -17.44 -14.75
CA ILE A 240 -3.22 -17.86 -13.50
C ILE A 240 -3.78 -16.66 -12.73
N GLY A 241 -5.00 -16.83 -12.21
CA GLY A 241 -5.65 -15.96 -11.24
C GLY A 241 -5.72 -16.59 -9.86
N VAL A 242 -5.69 -15.75 -8.82
CA VAL A 242 -5.72 -16.16 -7.42
C VAL A 242 -7.13 -16.04 -6.84
N PHE A 243 -7.61 -17.08 -6.18
CA PHE A 243 -8.89 -17.13 -5.48
C PHE A 243 -8.66 -17.65 -4.05
N ILE A 244 -9.31 -17.05 -3.06
CA ILE A 244 -9.14 -17.43 -1.65
C ILE A 244 -10.42 -17.98 -0.98
N GLN A 245 -11.54 -18.01 -1.71
CA GLN A 245 -12.79 -18.63 -1.25
C GLN A 245 -12.63 -20.15 -1.20
N ASP A 246 -13.40 -20.81 -0.32
CA ASP A 246 -13.50 -22.27 -0.21
C ASP A 246 -12.15 -23.00 -0.04
N GLY A 247 -11.25 -22.43 0.77
CA GLY A 247 -9.91 -22.98 1.01
C GLY A 247 -8.86 -22.55 -0.03
N GLY A 248 -9.24 -21.72 -1.00
CA GLY A 248 -8.35 -21.13 -1.98
C GLY A 248 -8.07 -22.04 -3.18
N CYS A 249 -7.86 -21.44 -4.36
CA CYS A 249 -7.47 -22.16 -5.56
C CYS A 249 -6.82 -21.25 -6.59
N TYR A 250 -6.14 -21.87 -7.56
CA TYR A 250 -5.63 -21.21 -8.75
C TYR A 250 -6.50 -21.60 -9.95
N LYS A 251 -6.99 -20.61 -10.70
CA LYS A 251 -7.75 -20.84 -11.92
C LYS A 251 -7.05 -20.20 -13.11
N ARG A 252 -7.17 -20.83 -14.27
CA ARG A 252 -6.70 -20.22 -15.51
C ARG A 252 -7.57 -19.04 -15.89
N LYS A 253 -6.97 -17.90 -16.21
CA LYS A 253 -7.68 -16.66 -16.61
C LYS A 253 -8.59 -16.84 -17.81
N GLU A 254 -8.25 -17.77 -18.70
CA GLU A 254 -9.07 -18.12 -19.86
C GLU A 254 -10.49 -18.59 -19.47
N HIS A 255 -10.68 -19.12 -18.26
CA HIS A 255 -11.95 -19.63 -17.73
C HIS A 255 -12.63 -18.68 -16.71
N ILE A 256 -12.11 -17.46 -16.48
CA ILE A 256 -12.67 -16.53 -15.48
C ILE A 256 -13.61 -15.52 -16.13
N ALA A 257 -13.09 -14.63 -16.99
CA ALA A 257 -13.84 -13.63 -17.74
C ALA A 257 -12.99 -13.10 -18.91
N THR A 258 -13.61 -12.57 -19.97
CA THR A 258 -12.86 -12.01 -21.12
C THR A 258 -11.96 -10.84 -20.74
N ASP A 259 -12.41 -9.98 -19.83
CA ASP A 259 -11.73 -8.73 -19.46
C ASP A 259 -10.52 -8.95 -18.52
N CYS A 260 -10.38 -10.12 -17.92
CA CYS A 260 -9.26 -10.41 -17.00
C CYS A 260 -7.96 -10.79 -17.73
N ARG A 261 -8.01 -11.07 -19.03
CA ARG A 261 -6.85 -11.50 -19.83
C ARG A 261 -5.77 -10.42 -19.96
N SER A 262 -6.17 -9.14 -19.88
CA SER A 262 -5.26 -7.99 -19.92
C SER A 262 -4.58 -7.69 -18.58
N SER A 263 -5.07 -8.26 -17.49
CA SER A 263 -4.57 -7.98 -16.14
C SER A 263 -3.24 -8.68 -15.91
N GLN A 264 -2.20 -7.93 -15.53
CA GLN A 264 -0.87 -8.49 -15.28
C GLN A 264 -0.89 -9.47 -14.10
N LEU A 265 -1.60 -9.09 -13.03
CA LEU A 265 -1.90 -9.92 -11.86
C LEU A 265 -3.40 -9.89 -11.66
N TYR A 266 -4.02 -11.06 -11.50
CA TYR A 266 -5.44 -11.17 -11.20
C TYR A 266 -5.63 -11.81 -9.83
N ILE A 267 -6.29 -11.09 -8.94
CA ILE A 267 -6.71 -11.60 -7.63
C ILE A 267 -8.22 -11.34 -7.52
N ALA A 268 -9.00 -12.41 -7.45
CA ALA A 268 -10.44 -12.29 -7.30
C ALA A 268 -10.79 -11.67 -5.95
N ASP A 269 -11.66 -10.66 -5.97
CA ASP A 269 -12.21 -10.10 -4.74
C ASP A 269 -13.15 -11.13 -4.07
N PRO A 270 -12.86 -11.59 -2.85
CA PRO A 270 -13.72 -12.54 -2.14
C PRO A 270 -15.09 -11.95 -1.76
N LEU A 271 -15.25 -10.63 -1.78
CA LEU A 271 -16.48 -9.95 -1.40
C LEU A 271 -17.26 -9.38 -2.59
N LEU A 272 -16.61 -9.25 -3.75
CA LEU A 272 -17.22 -8.70 -4.96
C LEU A 272 -16.91 -9.57 -6.18
N PRO A 273 -17.78 -10.55 -6.50
CA PRO A 273 -17.57 -11.45 -7.63
C PRO A 273 -17.26 -10.72 -8.94
N GLY A 274 -16.22 -11.18 -9.65
CA GLY A 274 -15.77 -10.59 -10.91
C GLY A 274 -14.84 -9.38 -10.77
N ASN A 275 -14.69 -8.80 -9.57
CA ASN A 275 -13.75 -7.72 -9.32
C ASN A 275 -12.32 -8.25 -9.21
N ASP A 276 -11.37 -7.55 -9.82
CA ASP A 276 -9.93 -7.82 -9.71
C ASP A 276 -9.28 -6.76 -8.82
N VAL A 277 -8.93 -7.15 -7.60
CA VAL A 277 -8.34 -6.23 -6.61
C VAL A 277 -6.90 -5.84 -6.96
N ALA A 278 -6.26 -6.53 -7.90
CA ALA A 278 -4.90 -6.24 -8.35
C ALA A 278 -4.87 -5.47 -9.68
N ARG A 279 -6.01 -5.11 -10.27
CA ARG A 279 -6.12 -4.44 -11.58
C ARG A 279 -5.22 -3.20 -11.72
N SER A 280 -5.07 -2.44 -10.65
CA SER A 280 -4.27 -1.21 -10.64
C SER A 280 -2.78 -1.43 -10.32
N SER A 281 -2.34 -2.66 -10.06
CA SER A 281 -0.95 -3.03 -9.80
C SER A 281 -0.18 -3.26 -11.11
N LEU A 282 0.17 -2.18 -11.80
CA LEU A 282 0.80 -2.23 -13.13
C LEU A 282 2.33 -2.40 -13.11
N ALA A 283 2.98 -2.36 -11.94
CA ALA A 283 4.41 -2.56 -11.78
C ALA A 283 4.80 -4.03 -11.54
N LEU A 284 4.02 -4.98 -12.06
CA LEU A 284 4.20 -6.40 -11.73
C LEU A 284 5.60 -6.92 -12.05
N VAL A 285 6.20 -6.47 -13.15
CA VAL A 285 7.57 -6.85 -13.54
C VAL A 285 8.56 -6.51 -12.43
N HIS A 286 8.48 -5.30 -11.87
CA HIS A 286 9.36 -4.86 -10.78
C HIS A 286 9.07 -5.59 -9.46
N ILE A 287 7.80 -5.88 -9.18
CA ILE A 287 7.39 -6.65 -8.00
C ILE A 287 7.96 -8.07 -8.08
N LYS A 288 7.76 -8.76 -9.20
CA LYS A 288 8.29 -10.11 -9.44
C LYS A 288 9.82 -10.15 -9.36
N GLN A 289 10.50 -9.19 -10.00
CA GLN A 289 11.96 -9.08 -9.92
C GLN A 289 12.44 -8.85 -8.49
N SER A 290 11.73 -8.02 -7.72
CA SER A 290 12.05 -7.78 -6.31
C SER A 290 11.89 -9.05 -5.46
N PHE A 291 10.81 -9.81 -5.66
CA PHE A 291 10.60 -11.10 -4.98
C PHE A 291 11.63 -12.14 -5.39
N GLN A 292 11.95 -12.26 -6.67
CA GLN A 292 13.02 -13.13 -7.18
C GLN A 292 14.36 -12.80 -6.55
N TRP A 293 14.69 -11.51 -6.47
CA TRP A 293 15.92 -11.06 -5.83
C TRP A 293 15.95 -11.39 -4.35
N ALA A 294 14.84 -11.15 -3.63
CA ALA A 294 14.71 -11.47 -2.22
C ALA A 294 14.93 -12.97 -1.95
N TYR A 295 14.31 -13.84 -2.76
CA TYR A 295 14.54 -15.28 -2.69
C TYR A 295 16.03 -15.62 -2.81
N ARG A 296 16.70 -15.16 -3.88
CA ARG A 296 18.13 -15.46 -4.10
C ARG A 296 19.00 -15.05 -2.93
N VAL A 297 18.77 -13.84 -2.42
CA VAL A 297 19.58 -13.23 -1.36
C VAL A 297 19.35 -13.90 -0.01
N LEU A 298 18.10 -14.20 0.32
CA LEU A 298 17.74 -14.90 1.55
C LEU A 298 18.21 -16.36 1.50
N SER A 299 18.02 -17.06 0.37
CA SER A 299 18.47 -18.45 0.20
C SER A 299 19.98 -18.61 0.35
N GLN A 300 20.76 -17.63 -0.14
CA GLN A 300 22.21 -17.59 0.10
C GLN A 300 22.55 -17.23 1.56
N ALA A 301 21.77 -16.34 2.18
CA ALA A 301 21.99 -15.93 3.57
C ALA A 301 21.74 -17.07 4.56
N VAL A 302 20.73 -17.91 4.31
CA VAL A 302 20.38 -19.02 5.19
C VAL A 302 21.18 -20.30 4.91
N ASN A 303 21.87 -20.36 3.76
CA ASN A 303 22.77 -21.45 3.39
C ASN A 303 24.16 -20.91 3.01
N PRO A 304 24.87 -20.23 3.92
CA PRO A 304 26.17 -19.63 3.57
C PRO A 304 27.20 -20.73 3.30
N PRO A 305 27.87 -20.75 2.13
CA PRO A 305 29.07 -21.55 1.97
C PRO A 305 30.18 -20.92 2.82
N ASN A 306 30.59 -21.61 3.90
CA ASN A 306 31.69 -21.27 4.81
C ASN A 306 31.74 -19.82 5.33
N SER A 307 31.21 -19.63 6.54
CA SER A 307 31.45 -18.53 7.51
C SER A 307 31.66 -17.11 6.96
N THR A 308 30.65 -16.27 7.10
CA THR A 308 30.71 -14.95 7.76
C THR A 308 29.42 -14.20 7.48
N SER A 309 28.63 -13.88 8.51
CA SER A 309 28.06 -12.53 8.60
C SER A 309 27.34 -12.27 9.93
N PHE A 310 27.73 -11.20 10.62
CA PHE A 310 26.98 -10.58 11.72
C PHE A 310 25.82 -9.67 11.23
N SER A 311 25.55 -9.59 9.91
CA SER A 311 24.52 -8.73 9.32
C SER A 311 23.11 -9.30 9.42
N SER A 312 22.10 -8.44 9.61
CA SER A 312 20.67 -8.83 9.53
C SER A 312 20.33 -9.50 8.19
N ILE A 313 19.63 -10.64 8.24
CA ILE A 313 19.19 -11.37 7.04
C ILE A 313 18.08 -10.58 6.35
N LEU A 314 17.16 -9.99 7.14
CA LEU A 314 16.06 -9.16 6.64
C LEU A 314 16.51 -7.82 6.03
N ALA A 315 17.74 -7.36 6.31
CA ALA A 315 18.21 -6.05 5.89
C ALA A 315 18.85 -5.98 4.51
N LYS A 316 19.08 -7.10 3.84
CA LYS A 316 19.72 -7.09 2.52
C LYS A 316 18.78 -6.36 1.53
N GLN A 317 19.28 -5.35 0.81
CA GLN A 317 18.49 -4.54 -0.15
C GLN A 317 19.00 -4.62 -1.59
N HIS A 318 18.06 -4.56 -2.54
CA HIS A 318 18.32 -4.37 -3.98
C HIS A 318 18.37 -2.86 -4.27
N PRO A 319 19.17 -2.38 -5.26
CA PRO A 319 19.09 -1.00 -5.71
C PRO A 319 17.67 -0.63 -6.15
N LYS A 320 17.19 0.55 -5.72
CA LYS A 320 15.88 1.07 -6.10
C LYS A 320 15.80 1.25 -7.62
N PRO A 321 14.66 0.91 -8.27
CA PRO A 321 14.46 1.26 -9.67
C PRO A 321 14.50 2.79 -9.84
N SER A 322 15.21 3.28 -10.86
CA SER A 322 15.36 4.71 -11.10
C SER A 322 14.01 5.35 -11.45
N THR A 323 13.48 6.17 -10.54
CA THR A 323 12.23 6.93 -10.73
C THR A 323 12.47 8.18 -11.59
N LYS A 324 12.64 8.04 -12.90
CA LYS A 324 12.63 9.19 -13.84
C LYS A 324 11.99 8.83 -15.18
N PRO A 325 10.65 8.79 -15.28
CA PRO A 325 10.07 9.56 -16.39
C PRO A 325 8.81 10.38 -16.07
N ARG A 326 7.98 10.04 -15.06
CA ARG A 326 6.63 10.65 -14.91
C ARG A 326 6.55 11.99 -14.17
N GLU A 327 7.50 12.31 -13.30
CA GLU A 327 7.48 13.59 -12.57
C GLU A 327 7.86 14.80 -13.44
N ARG A 328 8.74 14.60 -14.45
CA ARG A 328 9.18 15.67 -15.37
C ARG A 328 8.07 16.15 -16.31
N GLU A 329 7.12 15.28 -16.63
CA GLU A 329 6.02 15.61 -17.53
C GLU A 329 4.91 16.43 -16.83
N MET A 330 4.71 16.22 -15.53
CA MET A 330 3.76 17.01 -14.72
C MET A 330 4.28 18.41 -14.38
N GLN A 331 5.59 18.58 -14.19
CA GLN A 331 6.18 19.92 -13.97
C GLN A 331 6.17 20.76 -15.26
N ARG A 332 6.36 20.15 -16.43
CA ARG A 332 6.25 20.86 -17.73
C ARG A 332 4.82 21.36 -18.01
N LYS A 333 3.78 20.63 -17.57
CA LYS A 333 2.38 21.07 -17.70
C LYS A 333 1.97 22.18 -16.72
N ARG A 334 2.78 22.50 -15.70
CA ARG A 334 2.53 23.61 -14.75
C ARG A 334 3.14 24.95 -15.17
N VAL A 335 4.07 24.95 -16.13
CA VAL A 335 4.82 26.17 -16.53
C VAL A 335 4.40 26.69 -17.92
N GLY A 336 3.70 25.89 -18.73
CA GLY A 336 3.31 26.26 -20.11
C GLY A 336 1.99 27.05 -20.23
N GLY A 337 1.69 27.93 -19.29
CA GLY A 337 0.44 28.71 -19.23
C GLY A 337 0.66 30.21 -19.40
N GLU A 338 1.52 30.64 -20.33
CA GLU A 338 1.59 32.05 -20.73
C GLU A 338 0.86 32.28 -22.05
N SER A 339 -0.10 33.19 -21.95
CA SER A 339 -1.01 33.70 -22.97
C SER A 339 -0.28 34.23 -24.21
N LYS A 340 -0.54 33.65 -25.39
CA LYS A 340 -0.31 34.33 -26.67
C LYS A 340 -1.43 35.36 -26.90
N PRO A 341 -1.11 36.61 -27.30
CA PRO A 341 -2.13 37.62 -27.57
C PRO A 341 -2.88 37.31 -28.87
N LYS A 342 -4.19 37.53 -28.87
CA LYS A 342 -5.05 37.43 -30.07
C LYS A 342 -4.69 38.55 -31.06
N PRO A 343 -4.64 38.28 -32.38
CA PRO A 343 -4.44 39.34 -33.37
C PRO A 343 -5.68 40.23 -33.48
N LYS A 344 -5.45 41.55 -33.53
CA LYS A 344 -6.47 42.57 -33.76
C LYS A 344 -7.02 42.44 -35.18
N ALA A 345 -8.35 42.49 -35.31
CA ALA A 345 -9.03 42.57 -36.59
C ALA A 345 -8.80 43.97 -37.21
N GLU A 346 -8.17 44.02 -38.38
CA GLU A 346 -8.15 45.22 -39.23
C GLU A 346 -9.40 45.25 -40.13
N LEU A 347 -10.24 46.27 -39.94
CA LEU A 347 -11.17 46.74 -40.95
C LEU A 347 -10.40 47.51 -42.03
N LYS A 348 -10.31 46.99 -43.25
CA LYS A 348 -10.01 47.81 -44.45
C LYS A 348 -10.82 47.39 -45.67
N ARG A 349 -11.86 48.20 -45.92
CA ARG A 349 -12.28 48.87 -47.17
C ARG A 349 -12.25 48.06 -48.48
N TYR A 350 -13.47 47.81 -48.94
CA TYR A 350 -13.87 47.48 -50.30
C TYR A 350 -13.39 48.54 -51.32
N ARG A 351 -12.79 48.12 -52.44
CA ARG A 351 -12.68 48.87 -53.70
C ARG A 351 -13.12 47.95 -54.85
N PRO A 352 -13.92 48.43 -55.81
CA PRO A 352 -14.37 47.61 -56.93
C PRO A 352 -13.52 47.81 -58.21
N SER A 353 -13.71 46.86 -59.14
CA SER A 353 -13.63 46.92 -60.62
C SER A 353 -12.33 46.66 -61.42
N GLY A 354 -12.49 45.90 -62.51
CA GLY A 354 -11.59 45.65 -63.67
C GLY A 354 -10.92 44.27 -63.62
N VAL A 355 -11.30 43.17 -64.31
CA VAL A 355 -11.52 42.84 -65.75
C VAL A 355 -10.27 42.98 -66.64
N VAL A 356 -9.97 41.86 -67.36
CA VAL A 356 -9.31 41.67 -68.68
C VAL A 356 -7.88 41.08 -68.70
N ASP A 357 -7.83 39.81 -69.15
CA ASP A 357 -6.98 39.04 -70.10
C ASP A 357 -5.44 38.88 -70.04
N ASP A 358 -5.08 37.60 -70.28
CA ASP A 358 -4.00 36.99 -71.09
C ASP A 358 -2.53 37.45 -71.01
N CYS A 359 -1.67 36.55 -70.51
CA CYS A 359 -0.62 35.87 -71.30
C CYS A 359 0.03 34.73 -70.51
#